data_AF-A0A2K4Y5U7-F1
#
_entry.id   AF-A0A2K4Y5U7-F1
#
_cell.length_a   1.000
_cell.length_b   1.000
_cell.length_c   1.000
_cell.angle_alpha   90.00
_cell.angle_beta   90.00
_cell.angle_gamma   90.00
#
_symmetry.space_group_name_H-M   'P 1'
#
loop_
_entity.id
_entity.type
_entity.pdbx_description
1 polymer ?
#
loop_
_entity_poly.entity_id
_entity_poly.type
_entity_poly.pdbx_seq_one_letter_code
_entity_poly.pdbx_strand_id
1 'polypeptide(L)'
;VAADMALARRHRGEYGYDGSFHNVSPVAQVAGVAGISAALFAGAAVALARGNRLAAVLGAASAVEVLATAASYIYATRSGKFVVWERILDELGLQGDETVLDLGCGRGAVLLAAAKRVPRGRAIGVDLWRADQTKNSQQSTLSNADLESVADRVEVRTADMTALPLADESVDAIVSSLAIHNIATHEGRRKALQEAIRVLRPGGRLAIADLWETNRHAGYLRRLGWHDVRRRNLGWRMWYGGPWVATRVVTATKPGRLPTQDLAVVDE
;
A
#
# COMPACT_ATOMS: atom_id res chain seq x y z
N VAL A 1 7.55 13.30 12.64
CA VAL A 1 7.75 13.97 11.33
C VAL A 1 9.24 14.06 10.96
N ALA A 2 10.12 14.74 11.70
CA ALA A 2 11.54 14.86 11.30
C ALA A 2 12.27 13.51 11.18
N ALA A 3 12.10 12.61 12.15
CA ALA A 3 12.65 11.24 12.08
C ALA A 3 12.05 10.42 10.93
N ASP A 4 10.76 10.59 10.65
CA ASP A 4 10.06 9.94 9.54
C ASP A 4 10.64 10.37 8.19
N MET A 5 10.92 11.67 8.02
CA MET A 5 11.56 12.22 6.83
C MET A 5 13.03 11.75 6.69
N ALA A 6 13.75 11.64 7.80
CA ALA A 6 15.12 11.11 7.78
C ALA A 6 15.14 9.64 7.34
N LEU A 7 14.18 8.82 7.80
CA LEU A 7 14.01 7.43 7.33
C LEU A 7 13.67 7.40 5.83
N ALA A 8 12.72 8.20 5.38
CA ALA A 8 12.35 8.28 3.97
C ALA A 8 13.54 8.68 3.08
N ARG A 9 14.43 9.57 3.55
CA ARG A 9 15.66 9.96 2.86
C ARG A 9 16.72 8.85 2.77
N ARG A 10 16.59 7.75 3.52
CA ARG A 10 17.46 6.58 3.36
C ARG A 10 17.15 5.80 2.08
N HIS A 11 15.94 5.95 1.56
CA HIS A 11 15.57 5.42 0.26
C HIS A 11 16.18 6.28 -0.84
N ARG A 12 16.94 5.64 -1.73
CA ARG A 12 17.63 6.28 -2.85
C ARG A 12 16.79 6.27 -4.13
N GLY A 13 15.77 5.44 -4.20
CA GLY A 13 14.86 5.33 -5.33
C GLY A 13 13.95 6.55 -5.48
N GLU A 14 13.49 6.77 -6.70
CA GLU A 14 12.51 7.79 -7.04
C GLU A 14 11.12 7.16 -7.03
N TYR A 15 10.31 7.42 -6.00
CA TYR A 15 8.98 6.78 -5.87
C TYR A 15 7.79 7.70 -6.22
N GLY A 16 8.03 8.99 -6.48
CA GLY A 16 6.99 9.94 -6.89
C GLY A 16 5.89 10.20 -5.85
N TYR A 17 4.69 10.52 -6.35
CA TYR A 17 3.45 10.74 -5.59
C TYR A 17 2.39 9.71 -6.02
N ASP A 18 1.74 9.05 -5.07
CA ASP A 18 0.80 7.95 -5.31
C ASP A 18 -0.57 8.51 -5.74
N GLY A 19 -1.05 8.19 -6.94
CA GLY A 19 -2.42 8.53 -7.36
C GLY A 19 -2.62 8.56 -8.87
N SER A 20 -3.83 8.23 -9.29
CA SER A 20 -4.27 8.29 -10.68
C SER A 20 -4.84 9.68 -10.98
N PHE A 21 -4.13 10.47 -11.79
CA PHE A 21 -4.53 11.84 -12.13
C PHE A 21 -4.55 12.05 -13.64
N HIS A 22 -5.21 11.16 -14.38
CA HIS A 22 -5.31 11.24 -15.84
C HIS A 22 -5.97 12.53 -16.35
N ASN A 23 -6.75 13.21 -15.49
CA ASN A 23 -7.57 14.34 -15.90
C ASN A 23 -7.02 15.71 -15.47
N VAL A 24 -6.17 15.79 -14.43
CA VAL A 24 -5.67 17.07 -13.88
C VAL A 24 -4.19 16.96 -13.55
N SER A 25 -3.35 17.80 -14.16
CA SER A 25 -1.89 17.78 -13.94
C SER A 25 -1.53 18.14 -12.48
N PRO A 26 -0.36 17.73 -11.97
CA PRO A 26 0.07 18.07 -10.60
C PRO A 26 0.13 19.58 -10.37
N VAL A 27 0.62 20.32 -11.37
CA VAL A 27 0.68 21.79 -11.30
C VAL A 27 -0.73 22.38 -11.19
N ALA A 28 -1.68 21.87 -11.99
CA ALA A 28 -3.06 22.31 -11.91
C ALA A 28 -3.72 21.96 -10.56
N GLN A 29 -3.39 20.82 -9.96
CA GLN A 29 -3.87 20.47 -8.63
C GLN A 29 -3.31 21.38 -7.54
N VAL A 30 -2.00 21.65 -7.55
CA VAL A 30 -1.35 22.57 -6.61
C VAL A 30 -1.94 23.98 -6.76
N ALA A 31 -2.09 24.47 -7.99
CA ALA A 31 -2.71 25.75 -8.27
C ALA A 31 -4.17 25.78 -7.80
N GLY A 32 -4.93 24.70 -8.00
CA GLY A 32 -6.30 24.55 -7.52
C GLY A 32 -6.41 24.62 -6.00
N VAL A 33 -5.58 23.86 -5.27
CA VAL A 33 -5.52 23.87 -3.80
C VAL A 33 -5.17 25.28 -3.30
N ALA A 34 -4.16 25.92 -3.89
CA ALA A 34 -3.75 27.28 -3.52
C ALA A 34 -4.86 28.31 -3.79
N GLY A 35 -5.50 28.23 -4.96
CA GLY A 35 -6.59 29.12 -5.34
C GLY A 35 -7.82 28.98 -4.43
N ILE A 36 -8.25 27.74 -4.15
CA ILE A 36 -9.36 27.47 -3.22
C ILE A 36 -9.04 28.01 -1.82
N SER A 37 -7.84 27.74 -1.31
CA SER A 37 -7.43 28.18 0.01
C SER A 37 -7.38 29.72 0.11
N ALA A 38 -6.83 30.40 -0.91
CA ALA A 38 -6.77 31.85 -0.97
C ALA A 38 -8.18 32.48 -1.03
N ALA A 39 -9.08 31.91 -1.83
CA ALA A 39 -10.47 32.37 -1.92
C ALA A 39 -11.21 32.21 -0.58
N LEU A 40 -11.01 31.10 0.12
CA LEU A 40 -11.59 30.86 1.45
C LEU A 40 -11.06 31.86 2.50
N PHE A 41 -9.76 32.13 2.52
CA PHE A 41 -9.19 33.14 3.41
C PHE A 41 -9.67 34.56 3.09
N ALA A 42 -9.76 34.92 1.81
CA ALA A 42 -10.28 36.22 1.38
C ALA A 42 -11.76 36.37 1.79
N GLY A 43 -12.58 35.34 1.55
CA GLY A 43 -13.98 35.30 2.00
C GLY A 43 -14.12 35.42 3.51
N ALA A 44 -13.26 34.74 4.28
CA ALA A 44 -13.21 34.84 5.73
C ALA A 44 -12.87 36.27 6.21
N ALA A 45 -11.88 36.91 5.57
CA ALA A 45 -11.50 38.30 5.89
C ALA A 45 -12.63 39.29 5.60
N VAL A 46 -13.33 39.13 4.47
CA VAL A 46 -14.51 39.95 4.12
C VAL A 46 -15.65 39.73 5.12
N ALA A 47 -15.92 38.48 5.51
CA ALA A 47 -16.94 38.16 6.50
C ALA A 47 -16.62 38.81 7.86
N LEU A 48 -15.34 38.79 8.27
CA LEU A 48 -14.88 39.43 9.49
C LEU A 48 -15.06 40.95 9.45
N ALA A 49 -14.68 41.58 8.33
CA ALA A 49 -14.84 43.03 8.12
C ALA A 49 -16.31 43.47 8.13
N ARG A 50 -17.23 42.59 7.72
CA ARG A 50 -18.69 42.82 7.80
C ARG A 50 -19.31 42.46 9.15
N GLY A 51 -18.50 42.11 10.16
CA GLY A 51 -18.96 41.75 11.50
C GLY A 51 -19.50 40.32 11.65
N ASN A 52 -19.50 39.51 10.59
CA ASN A 52 -19.95 38.12 10.64
C ASN A 52 -18.81 37.18 11.09
N ARG A 53 -18.60 37.14 12.41
CA ARG A 53 -17.51 36.35 13.03
C ARG A 53 -17.65 34.84 12.77
N LEU A 54 -18.87 34.30 12.78
CA LEU A 54 -19.07 32.86 12.55
C LEU A 54 -18.65 32.47 11.13
N ALA A 55 -19.10 33.19 10.11
CA ALA A 55 -18.71 32.93 8.73
C ALA A 55 -17.20 33.10 8.51
N ALA A 56 -16.58 34.08 9.18
CA ALA A 56 -15.12 34.27 9.14
C ALA A 56 -14.37 33.05 9.69
N VAL A 57 -14.77 32.56 10.87
CA VAL A 57 -14.14 31.38 11.49
C VAL A 57 -14.31 30.14 10.62
N LEU A 58 -15.53 29.90 10.12
CA LEU A 58 -15.79 28.73 9.27
C LEU A 58 -15.01 28.78 7.95
N GLY A 59 -14.92 29.95 7.31
CA GLY A 59 -14.13 30.13 6.09
C GLY A 59 -12.64 29.90 6.31
N ALA A 60 -12.07 30.48 7.37
CA ALA A 60 -10.66 30.31 7.72
C ALA A 60 -10.35 28.85 8.11
N ALA A 61 -11.20 28.21 8.92
CA ALA A 61 -11.05 26.81 9.30
C ALA A 61 -11.09 25.88 8.07
N SER A 62 -11.98 26.15 7.11
CA SER A 62 -12.07 25.39 5.86
C SER A 62 -10.80 25.54 5.01
N ALA A 63 -10.23 26.74 4.95
CA ALA A 63 -8.97 26.97 4.24
C ALA A 63 -7.80 26.19 4.89
N VAL A 64 -7.74 26.19 6.22
CA VAL A 64 -6.75 25.40 6.97
C VAL A 64 -6.91 23.91 6.73
N GLU A 65 -8.15 23.39 6.71
CA GLU A 65 -8.43 21.96 6.46
C GLU A 65 -7.99 21.53 5.05
N VAL A 66 -8.23 22.36 4.04
CA VAL A 66 -7.79 22.09 2.65
C VAL A 66 -6.26 22.00 2.59
N LEU A 67 -5.55 22.94 3.21
CA LEU A 67 -4.09 22.93 3.27
C LEU A 67 -3.54 21.75 4.08
N ALA A 68 -4.16 21.44 5.22
CA ALA A 68 -3.78 20.31 6.06
C ALA A 68 -3.98 18.98 5.34
N THR A 69 -5.06 18.84 4.59
CA THR A 69 -5.36 17.67 3.75
C THR A 69 -4.30 17.46 2.68
N ALA A 70 -3.92 18.54 1.97
CA ALA A 70 -2.86 18.50 0.97
C ALA A 70 -1.49 18.14 1.60
N ALA A 71 -1.16 18.74 2.74
CA ALA A 71 0.07 18.43 3.48
C ALA A 71 0.09 16.97 3.97
N SER A 72 -1.04 16.45 4.47
CA SER A 72 -1.20 15.05 4.87
C SER A 72 -0.96 14.10 3.70
N TYR A 73 -1.56 14.39 2.54
CA TYR A 73 -1.38 13.59 1.34
C TYR A 73 0.09 13.57 0.89
N ILE A 74 0.75 14.74 0.80
CA ILE A 74 2.17 14.86 0.46
C ILE A 74 3.04 14.07 1.44
N TYR A 75 2.75 14.19 2.74
CA TYR A 75 3.49 13.46 3.76
C TYR A 75 3.31 11.95 3.63
N ALA A 76 2.06 11.46 3.51
CA ALA A 76 1.75 10.04 3.42
C ALA A 76 2.47 9.39 2.22
N THR A 77 2.43 10.04 1.07
CA THR A 77 3.02 9.51 -0.15
C THR A 77 4.54 9.62 -0.22
N ARG A 78 5.14 10.70 0.31
CA ARG A 78 6.60 10.92 0.22
C ARG A 78 7.39 10.31 1.39
N SER A 79 6.77 10.07 2.54
CA SER A 79 7.49 9.65 3.74
C SER A 79 6.72 8.65 4.59
N GLY A 80 5.43 8.90 4.83
CA GLY A 80 4.61 8.12 5.73
C GLY A 80 4.52 6.64 5.34
N LYS A 81 4.37 6.34 4.04
CA LYS A 81 4.32 4.96 3.54
C LYS A 81 5.56 4.15 3.89
N PHE A 82 6.76 4.74 3.77
CA PHE A 82 8.01 4.05 4.09
C PHE A 82 8.10 3.69 5.57
N VAL A 83 7.78 4.63 6.46
CA VAL A 83 7.77 4.37 7.91
C VAL A 83 6.81 3.25 8.28
N VAL A 84 5.63 3.24 7.67
CA VAL A 84 4.62 2.23 7.97
C VAL A 84 5.01 0.88 7.40
N TRP A 85 5.51 0.81 6.18
CA TRP A 85 5.91 -0.44 5.55
C TRP A 85 7.16 -1.05 6.15
N GLU A 86 8.14 -0.26 6.59
CA GLU A 86 9.27 -0.78 7.37
C GLU A 86 8.78 -1.54 8.62
N ARG A 87 7.83 -0.96 9.37
CA ARG A 87 7.24 -1.64 10.54
C ARG A 87 6.44 -2.89 10.18
N ILE A 88 5.64 -2.84 9.12
CA ILE A 88 4.86 -4.01 8.66
C ILE A 88 5.80 -5.14 8.26
N LEU A 89 6.88 -4.83 7.52
CA LEU A 89 7.86 -5.83 7.09
C LEU A 89 8.65 -6.40 8.28
N ASP A 90 8.94 -5.59 9.31
CA ASP A 90 9.56 -6.07 10.54
C ASP A 90 8.62 -7.02 11.31
N GLU A 91 7.32 -6.68 11.38
CA GLU A 91 6.28 -7.54 11.95
C GLU A 91 6.09 -8.85 11.19
N LEU A 92 6.39 -8.87 9.88
CA LEU A 92 6.38 -10.11 9.10
C LEU A 92 7.49 -11.07 9.54
N GLY A 93 8.54 -10.64 10.25
CA GLY A 93 9.55 -11.54 10.81
C GLY A 93 10.32 -12.35 9.77
N LEU A 94 10.71 -11.73 8.66
CA LEU A 94 11.52 -12.35 7.61
C LEU A 94 12.91 -12.74 8.14
N GLN A 95 13.40 -13.92 7.78
CA GLN A 95 14.68 -14.52 8.21
C GLN A 95 15.81 -14.30 7.19
N GLY A 96 15.46 -13.86 6.00
CA GLY A 96 16.39 -13.33 5.01
C GLY A 96 16.58 -14.21 3.77
N ASP A 97 15.93 -15.36 3.72
CA ASP A 97 15.97 -16.34 2.63
C ASP A 97 14.60 -16.51 1.94
N GLU A 98 13.58 -15.79 2.41
CA GLU A 98 12.23 -15.87 1.87
C GLU A 98 12.10 -15.36 0.42
N THR A 99 11.16 -15.96 -0.30
CA THR A 99 10.57 -15.40 -1.51
C THR A 99 9.36 -14.52 -1.14
N VAL A 100 9.47 -13.21 -1.34
CA VAL A 100 8.39 -12.24 -1.08
C VAL A 100 7.73 -11.82 -2.38
N LEU A 101 6.40 -11.83 -2.45
CA LEU A 101 5.62 -11.32 -3.58
C LEU A 101 4.92 -10.00 -3.24
N ASP A 102 5.13 -8.97 -4.04
CA ASP A 102 4.45 -7.68 -3.97
C ASP A 102 3.39 -7.55 -5.07
N LEU A 103 2.12 -7.48 -4.67
CA LEU A 103 0.96 -7.37 -5.58
C LEU A 103 0.66 -5.90 -5.88
N GLY A 104 0.85 -5.51 -7.15
CA GLY A 104 0.74 -4.12 -7.60
C GLY A 104 1.95 -3.32 -7.13
N CYS A 105 3.15 -3.80 -7.45
CA CYS A 105 4.39 -3.28 -6.88
C CYS A 105 4.69 -1.83 -7.29
N GLY A 106 4.07 -1.32 -8.35
CA GLY A 106 4.30 0.01 -8.88
C GLY A 106 5.80 0.28 -9.07
N ARG A 107 6.25 1.45 -8.59
CA ARG A 107 7.68 1.83 -8.57
C ARG A 107 8.54 1.07 -7.54
N GLY A 108 8.00 0.07 -6.87
CA GLY A 108 8.73 -0.83 -5.98
C GLY A 108 8.92 -0.35 -4.54
N ALA A 109 8.15 0.61 -4.04
CA ALA A 109 8.35 1.15 -2.69
C ALA A 109 8.34 0.05 -1.61
N VAL A 110 7.42 -0.90 -1.71
CA VAL A 110 7.31 -2.03 -0.77
C VAL A 110 8.19 -3.20 -1.21
N LEU A 111 8.14 -3.56 -2.50
CA LEU A 111 9.02 -4.57 -3.11
C LEU A 111 10.49 -4.42 -2.73
N LEU A 112 11.05 -3.22 -2.89
CA LEU A 112 12.47 -2.96 -2.64
C LEU A 112 12.79 -2.89 -1.13
N ALA A 113 11.85 -2.44 -0.31
CA ALA A 113 11.98 -2.53 1.14
C ALA A 113 11.95 -3.99 1.64
N ALA A 114 11.15 -4.86 1.00
CA ALA A 114 11.16 -6.28 1.24
C ALA A 114 12.46 -6.93 0.76
N ALA A 115 12.94 -6.57 -0.45
CA ALA A 115 14.21 -7.05 -1.00
C ALA A 115 15.40 -6.81 -0.05
N LYS A 116 15.47 -5.63 0.60
CA LYS A 116 16.51 -5.33 1.61
C LYS A 116 16.51 -6.28 2.81
N ARG A 117 15.37 -6.91 3.12
CA ARG A 117 15.21 -7.85 4.25
C ARG A 117 15.48 -9.29 3.86
N VAL A 118 15.61 -9.61 2.57
CA VAL A 118 15.86 -10.96 2.06
C VAL A 118 17.20 -11.09 1.31
N PRO A 119 18.35 -10.88 1.98
CA PRO A 119 19.66 -10.89 1.32
C PRO A 119 20.06 -12.22 0.67
N ARG A 120 19.43 -13.33 1.07
CA ARG A 120 19.61 -14.67 0.50
C ARG A 120 18.36 -15.18 -0.23
N GLY A 121 17.30 -14.37 -0.26
CA GLY A 121 16.02 -14.69 -0.86
C GLY A 121 15.79 -13.88 -2.13
N ARG A 122 14.51 -13.64 -2.45
CA ARG A 122 14.10 -12.87 -3.63
C ARG A 122 12.81 -12.11 -3.39
N ALA A 123 12.66 -10.97 -4.06
CA ALA A 123 11.44 -10.18 -4.06
C ALA A 123 10.87 -10.13 -5.49
N ILE A 124 9.65 -10.61 -5.66
CA ILE A 124 8.94 -10.67 -6.94
C ILE A 124 7.86 -9.59 -6.94
N GLY A 125 7.90 -8.65 -7.87
CA GLY A 125 6.86 -7.65 -8.07
C GLY A 125 5.99 -7.98 -9.27
N VAL A 126 4.66 -7.89 -9.11
CA VAL A 126 3.72 -7.96 -10.22
C VAL A 126 2.96 -6.65 -10.38
N ASP A 127 2.78 -6.18 -11.60
CA ASP A 127 1.97 -5.00 -11.90
C ASP A 127 1.44 -5.04 -13.35
N LEU A 128 0.39 -4.25 -13.61
CA LEU A 128 -0.14 -4.01 -14.96
C LEU A 128 0.41 -2.70 -15.58
N TRP A 129 1.24 -1.96 -14.86
CA TRP A 129 1.88 -0.71 -15.27
C TRP A 129 0.88 0.33 -15.75
N ARG A 130 -0.29 0.38 -15.11
CA ARG A 130 -1.28 1.41 -15.44
C ARG A 130 -0.64 2.78 -15.22
N ALA A 131 -0.74 3.63 -16.22
CA ALA A 131 -0.18 4.98 -16.15
C ALA A 131 -0.76 5.71 -14.94
N ASP A 132 0.08 6.45 -14.23
CA ASP A 132 -0.29 7.34 -13.13
C ASP A 132 0.71 8.52 -13.11
N GLN A 133 0.66 9.39 -12.11
CA GLN A 133 1.62 10.51 -12.01
C GLN A 133 3.05 10.06 -11.68
N THR A 134 3.27 8.78 -11.39
CA THR A 134 4.61 8.25 -11.15
C THR A 134 5.30 7.78 -12.43
N LYS A 135 4.68 7.80 -13.61
CA LYS A 135 5.25 7.11 -14.80
C LYS A 135 5.58 5.64 -14.48
N ASN A 136 4.65 4.99 -13.77
CA ASN A 136 4.80 3.60 -13.33
C ASN A 136 5.13 2.71 -14.54
N SER A 137 6.22 1.97 -14.44
CA SER A 137 6.70 1.06 -15.47
C SER A 137 7.69 0.08 -14.85
N GLN A 138 7.82 -1.10 -15.47
CA GLN A 138 8.82 -2.08 -15.09
C GLN A 138 10.23 -1.45 -15.02
N GLN A 139 10.58 -0.60 -16.00
CA GLN A 139 11.88 0.09 -16.01
C GLN A 139 12.07 1.02 -14.80
N SER A 140 11.04 1.74 -14.38
CA SER A 140 11.13 2.62 -13.21
C SER A 140 11.36 1.85 -11.91
N THR A 141 10.76 0.67 -11.78
CA THR A 141 10.94 -0.23 -10.63
C THR A 141 12.35 -0.80 -10.60
N LEU A 142 12.86 -1.26 -11.74
CA LEU A 142 14.22 -1.80 -11.87
C LEU A 142 15.29 -0.72 -11.63
N SER A 143 15.10 0.49 -12.17
CA SER A 143 15.98 1.63 -11.90
C SER A 143 16.03 1.97 -10.39
N ASN A 144 14.88 1.93 -9.71
CA ASN A 144 14.86 2.08 -8.26
C ASN A 144 15.56 0.92 -7.56
N ALA A 145 15.45 -0.31 -8.05
CA ALA A 145 16.16 -1.46 -7.48
C ALA A 145 17.69 -1.27 -7.55
N ASP A 146 18.21 -0.72 -8.64
CA ASP A 146 19.62 -0.36 -8.80
C ASP A 146 20.04 0.72 -7.80
N LEU A 147 19.27 1.81 -7.71
CA LEU A 147 19.51 2.92 -6.77
C LEU A 147 19.51 2.46 -5.31
N GLU A 148 18.65 1.49 -4.98
CA GLU A 148 18.54 0.90 -3.65
C GLU A 148 19.54 -0.25 -3.41
N SER A 149 20.35 -0.61 -4.41
CA SER A 149 21.36 -1.68 -4.34
C SER A 149 20.77 -3.06 -4.00
N VAL A 150 19.63 -3.38 -4.62
CA VAL A 150 18.90 -4.64 -4.44
C VAL A 150 18.47 -5.29 -5.77
N ALA A 151 18.99 -4.82 -6.91
CA ALA A 151 18.58 -5.33 -8.23
C ALA A 151 18.85 -6.83 -8.41
N ASP A 152 19.90 -7.36 -7.79
CA ASP A 152 20.32 -8.77 -7.81
C ASP A 152 19.28 -9.75 -7.25
N ARG A 153 18.32 -9.26 -6.46
CA ARG A 153 17.29 -10.08 -5.80
C ARG A 153 15.86 -9.69 -6.17
N VAL A 154 15.70 -8.77 -7.12
CA VAL A 154 14.39 -8.24 -7.53
C VAL A 154 14.02 -8.79 -8.89
N GLU A 155 12.85 -9.43 -8.95
CA GLU A 155 12.22 -9.85 -10.19
C GLU A 155 10.95 -9.05 -10.40
N VAL A 156 10.69 -8.60 -11.63
CA VAL A 156 9.50 -7.83 -11.97
C VAL A 156 8.78 -8.47 -13.13
N ARG A 157 7.48 -8.72 -12.98
CA ARG A 157 6.62 -9.34 -14.01
C ARG A 157 5.42 -8.45 -14.34
N THR A 158 5.15 -8.29 -15.63
CA THR A 158 3.87 -7.75 -16.09
C THR A 158 2.80 -8.83 -15.95
N ALA A 159 1.90 -8.68 -14.98
CA ALA A 159 0.87 -9.69 -14.71
C ALA A 159 -0.35 -9.10 -14.01
N ASP A 160 -1.52 -9.69 -14.27
CA ASP A 160 -2.74 -9.43 -13.51
C ASP A 160 -2.70 -10.24 -12.20
N MET A 161 -2.83 -9.58 -11.06
CA MET A 161 -2.85 -10.25 -9.75
C MET A 161 -4.07 -11.16 -9.54
N THR A 162 -5.08 -11.10 -10.42
CA THR A 162 -6.22 -12.03 -10.47
C THR A 162 -5.93 -13.33 -11.22
N ALA A 163 -4.77 -13.43 -11.87
CA ALA A 163 -4.27 -14.63 -12.55
C ALA A 163 -2.73 -14.63 -12.55
N LEU A 164 -2.14 -14.97 -11.39
CA LEU A 164 -0.70 -14.88 -11.17
C LEU A 164 0.05 -15.98 -11.96
N PRO A 165 1.08 -15.62 -12.75
CA PRO A 165 1.92 -16.58 -13.46
C PRO A 165 2.97 -17.19 -12.53
N LEU A 166 2.52 -17.71 -11.39
CA LEU A 166 3.32 -18.33 -10.34
C LEU A 166 2.70 -19.67 -9.97
N ALA A 167 3.55 -20.65 -9.66
CA ALA A 167 3.10 -21.94 -9.18
C ALA A 167 2.43 -21.82 -7.80
N ASP A 168 1.60 -22.80 -7.48
CA ASP A 168 1.01 -22.95 -6.15
C ASP A 168 2.12 -23.06 -5.11
N GLU A 169 1.91 -22.47 -3.93
CA GLU A 169 2.82 -22.60 -2.78
C GLU A 169 4.30 -22.29 -3.14
N SER A 170 4.51 -21.26 -3.97
CA SER A 170 5.84 -20.88 -4.47
C SER A 170 6.49 -19.71 -3.72
N VAL A 171 5.73 -18.98 -2.88
CA VAL A 171 6.22 -17.81 -2.14
C VAL A 171 5.99 -17.94 -0.63
N ASP A 172 6.84 -17.32 0.18
CA ASP A 172 6.84 -17.42 1.64
C ASP A 172 6.10 -16.26 2.31
N ALA A 173 6.10 -15.09 1.66
CA ALA A 173 5.36 -13.92 2.12
C ALA A 173 4.71 -13.14 0.97
N ILE A 174 3.57 -12.51 1.26
CA ILE A 174 2.86 -11.62 0.33
C ILE A 174 2.65 -10.26 0.97
N VAL A 175 2.96 -9.22 0.20
CA VAL A 175 2.66 -7.83 0.52
C VAL A 175 1.83 -7.20 -0.59
N SER A 176 1.00 -6.22 -0.23
CA SER A 176 0.31 -5.38 -1.21
C SER A 176 -0.02 -4.04 -0.58
N SER A 177 0.28 -2.95 -1.29
CA SER A 177 0.01 -1.58 -0.84
C SER A 177 -0.85 -0.84 -1.84
N LEU A 178 -2.07 -0.49 -1.44
CA LEU A 178 -2.95 0.40 -2.21
C LEU A 178 -3.15 -0.05 -3.67
N ALA A 179 -3.21 -1.36 -3.88
CA ALA A 179 -3.28 -1.94 -5.23
C ALA A 179 -4.57 -2.68 -5.51
N ILE A 180 -5.02 -3.56 -4.60
CA ILE A 180 -6.18 -4.43 -4.83
C ILE A 180 -7.46 -3.62 -5.06
N HIS A 181 -7.63 -2.49 -4.38
CA HIS A 181 -8.80 -1.61 -4.59
C HIS A 181 -8.96 -1.09 -6.02
N ASN A 182 -7.88 -1.03 -6.81
CA ASN A 182 -7.92 -0.61 -8.22
C ASN A 182 -8.64 -1.61 -9.12
N ILE A 183 -8.87 -2.84 -8.64
CA ILE A 183 -9.72 -3.81 -9.33
C ILE A 183 -11.18 -3.36 -9.18
N ALA A 184 -11.85 -3.17 -10.32
CA ALA A 184 -13.17 -2.54 -10.38
C ALA A 184 -14.27 -3.33 -9.64
N THR A 185 -14.23 -4.66 -9.69
CA THR A 185 -15.29 -5.52 -9.15
C THR A 185 -14.88 -6.18 -7.84
N HIS A 186 -15.83 -6.36 -6.92
CA HIS A 186 -15.61 -7.14 -5.69
C HIS A 186 -15.20 -8.58 -5.98
N GLU A 187 -15.72 -9.17 -7.07
CA GLU A 187 -15.32 -10.50 -7.50
C GLU A 187 -13.85 -10.55 -7.91
N GLY A 188 -13.38 -9.56 -8.69
CA GLY A 188 -11.98 -9.45 -9.07
C GLY A 188 -11.06 -9.26 -7.86
N ARG A 189 -11.44 -8.41 -6.89
CA ARG A 189 -10.69 -8.26 -5.63
C ARG A 189 -10.61 -9.57 -4.84
N ARG A 190 -11.69 -10.36 -4.85
CA ARG A 190 -11.71 -11.68 -4.22
C ARG A 190 -10.84 -12.69 -4.98
N LYS A 191 -10.84 -12.66 -6.32
CA LYS A 191 -9.94 -13.46 -7.16
C LYS A 191 -8.47 -13.15 -6.88
N ALA A 192 -8.11 -11.86 -6.76
CA ALA A 192 -6.75 -11.46 -6.37
C ALA A 192 -6.33 -12.03 -5.01
N LEU A 193 -7.23 -11.99 -4.01
CA LEU A 193 -6.96 -12.62 -2.72
C LEU A 193 -6.83 -14.15 -2.85
N GLN A 194 -7.65 -14.80 -3.68
CA GLN A 194 -7.56 -16.26 -3.90
C GLN A 194 -6.25 -16.66 -4.58
N GLU A 195 -5.77 -15.89 -5.54
CA GLU A 195 -4.46 -16.10 -6.17
C GLU A 195 -3.31 -15.88 -5.17
N ALA A 196 -3.40 -14.86 -4.32
CA ALA A 196 -2.46 -14.66 -3.23
C ALA A 196 -2.44 -15.88 -2.29
N ILE A 197 -3.61 -16.42 -1.94
CA ILE A 197 -3.73 -17.62 -1.11
C ILE A 197 -3.12 -18.85 -1.81
N ARG A 198 -3.34 -19.01 -3.12
CA ARG A 198 -2.86 -20.15 -3.92
C ARG A 198 -1.33 -20.19 -3.97
N VAL A 199 -0.69 -19.07 -4.28
CA VAL A 199 0.77 -19.00 -4.45
C VAL A 199 1.52 -18.97 -3.11
N LEU A 200 0.87 -18.57 -2.01
CA LEU A 200 1.49 -18.55 -0.69
C LEU A 200 1.65 -19.97 -0.13
N ARG A 201 2.83 -20.29 0.37
CA ARG A 201 3.13 -21.55 1.05
C ARG A 201 2.30 -21.74 2.33
N PRO A 202 1.99 -22.98 2.73
CA PRO A 202 1.50 -23.27 4.07
C PRO A 202 2.45 -22.69 5.12
N GLY A 203 1.92 -22.04 6.15
CA GLY A 203 2.73 -21.29 7.13
C GLY A 203 3.24 -19.92 6.66
N GLY A 204 3.05 -19.59 5.38
CA GLY A 204 3.43 -18.28 4.82
C GLY A 204 2.60 -17.13 5.37
N ARG A 205 3.14 -15.92 5.29
CA ARG A 205 2.57 -14.71 5.92
C ARG A 205 2.09 -13.71 4.87
N LEU A 206 1.03 -12.98 5.19
CA LEU A 206 0.42 -12.02 4.29
C LEU A 206 0.19 -10.68 4.99
N ALA A 207 0.48 -9.56 4.30
CA ALA A 207 0.16 -8.20 4.72
C ALA A 207 -0.42 -7.38 3.55
N ILE A 208 -1.72 -7.05 3.61
CA ILE A 208 -2.40 -6.23 2.60
C ILE A 208 -2.85 -4.91 3.23
N ALA A 209 -2.23 -3.81 2.83
CA ALA A 209 -2.63 -2.45 3.21
C ALA A 209 -3.48 -1.81 2.12
N ASP A 210 -4.73 -1.47 2.45
CA ASP A 210 -5.67 -0.93 1.48
C ASP A 210 -6.70 0.03 2.11
N LEU A 211 -7.31 0.88 1.28
CA LEU A 211 -8.39 1.82 1.63
C LEU A 211 -9.71 1.07 1.83
N TRP A 212 -9.97 0.09 0.96
CA TRP A 212 -11.22 -0.66 0.90
C TRP A 212 -10.96 -2.17 1.00
N GLU A 213 -12.03 -2.96 1.08
CA GLU A 213 -12.00 -4.43 1.05
C GLU A 213 -11.30 -5.16 2.22
N THR A 214 -10.40 -4.51 2.97
CA THR A 214 -9.66 -5.11 4.10
C THR A 214 -10.53 -5.84 5.12
N ASN A 215 -11.73 -5.33 5.41
CA ASN A 215 -12.65 -6.03 6.32
C ASN A 215 -13.16 -7.35 5.73
N ARG A 216 -13.45 -7.37 4.43
CA ARG A 216 -13.91 -8.57 3.70
C ARG A 216 -12.78 -9.58 3.55
N HIS A 217 -11.55 -9.12 3.27
CA HIS A 217 -10.36 -9.98 3.26
C HIS A 217 -10.13 -10.65 4.61
N ALA A 218 -10.12 -9.89 5.71
CA ALA A 218 -9.98 -10.46 7.05
C ALA A 218 -11.10 -11.47 7.38
N GLY A 219 -12.36 -11.16 7.05
CA GLY A 219 -13.48 -12.08 7.26
C GLY A 219 -13.37 -13.36 6.42
N TYR A 220 -12.88 -13.27 5.18
CA TYR A 220 -12.66 -14.42 4.32
C TYR A 220 -11.54 -15.32 4.84
N LEU A 221 -10.39 -14.74 5.21
CA LEU A 221 -9.26 -15.49 5.76
C LEU A 221 -9.64 -16.23 7.06
N ARG A 222 -10.41 -15.59 7.95
CA ARG A 222 -10.94 -16.26 9.16
C ARG A 222 -11.82 -17.46 8.84
N ARG A 223 -12.69 -17.36 7.83
CA ARG A 223 -13.54 -18.49 7.40
C ARG A 223 -12.72 -19.66 6.82
N LEU A 224 -11.56 -19.36 6.24
CA LEU A 224 -10.61 -20.38 5.76
C LEU A 224 -9.71 -20.95 6.86
N GLY A 225 -9.94 -20.59 8.13
CA GLY A 225 -9.15 -21.10 9.26
C GLY A 225 -7.75 -20.49 9.39
N TRP A 226 -7.49 -19.34 8.75
CA TRP A 226 -6.20 -18.66 8.90
C TRP A 226 -5.98 -18.17 10.34
N HIS A 227 -4.71 -18.17 10.74
CA HIS A 227 -4.28 -17.77 12.08
C HIS A 227 -3.74 -16.33 12.06
N ASP A 228 -3.72 -15.72 13.25
CA ASP A 228 -3.26 -14.34 13.46
C ASP A 228 -3.90 -13.28 12.54
N VAL A 229 -5.19 -13.48 12.17
CA VAL A 229 -5.90 -12.54 11.29
C VAL A 229 -6.22 -11.23 12.01
N ARG A 230 -5.33 -10.25 11.86
CA ARG A 230 -5.43 -8.92 12.47
C ARG A 230 -5.75 -7.89 11.39
N ARG A 231 -6.66 -6.98 11.71
CA ARG A 231 -6.95 -5.80 10.89
C ARG A 231 -6.77 -4.56 11.73
N ARG A 232 -5.89 -3.64 11.31
CA ARG A 232 -5.58 -2.42 12.08
C ARG A 232 -5.49 -1.19 11.20
N ASN A 233 -5.78 -0.04 11.81
CA ASN A 233 -5.60 1.28 11.19
C ASN A 233 -4.11 1.63 11.17
N LEU A 234 -3.62 2.12 10.03
CA LEU A 234 -2.22 2.53 9.86
C LEU A 234 -1.96 3.97 10.32
N GLY A 235 -3.01 4.67 10.71
CA GLY A 235 -2.95 6.00 11.33
C GLY A 235 -2.56 7.10 10.36
N TRP A 236 -2.22 8.25 10.93
CA TRP A 236 -2.00 9.50 10.20
C TRP A 236 -0.87 9.46 9.18
N ARG A 237 0.05 8.49 9.29
CA ARG A 237 1.13 8.31 8.33
C ARG A 237 0.67 7.75 6.98
N MET A 238 -0.54 7.22 6.90
CA MET A 238 -1.14 6.68 5.67
C MET A 238 -2.48 7.34 5.38
N TRP A 239 -2.64 8.63 5.74
CA TRP A 239 -3.82 9.43 5.40
C TRP A 239 -3.65 10.14 4.06
N TYR A 240 -4.10 9.48 3.00
CA TYR A 240 -4.15 10.01 1.62
C TYR A 240 -5.37 10.94 1.44
N GLY A 241 -5.38 12.06 2.16
CA GLY A 241 -6.50 13.02 2.17
C GLY A 241 -7.25 13.12 3.50
N GLY A 242 -6.66 12.63 4.60
CA GLY A 242 -7.20 12.81 5.96
C GLY A 242 -7.75 11.52 6.61
N PRO A 243 -8.26 11.62 7.84
CA PRO A 243 -8.67 10.46 8.66
C PRO A 243 -9.92 9.73 8.15
N TRP A 244 -10.69 10.36 7.26
CA TRP A 244 -11.99 9.89 6.77
C TRP A 244 -11.89 8.61 5.93
N VAL A 245 -10.82 8.49 5.13
CA VAL A 245 -10.53 7.31 4.30
C VAL A 245 -9.27 6.62 4.82
N ALA A 246 -9.35 6.12 6.04
CA ALA A 246 -8.17 5.54 6.70
C ALA A 246 -7.70 4.23 6.03
N THR A 247 -6.45 4.22 5.58
CA THR A 247 -5.75 3.01 5.16
C THR A 247 -5.63 2.03 6.32
N ARG A 248 -5.96 0.77 6.05
CA ARG A 248 -5.88 -0.31 7.04
C ARG A 248 -5.06 -1.45 6.48
N VAL A 249 -4.35 -2.15 7.34
CA VAL A 249 -3.65 -3.39 6.97
C VAL A 249 -4.40 -4.59 7.51
N VAL A 250 -4.46 -5.65 6.72
CA VAL A 250 -4.78 -7.00 7.17
C VAL A 250 -3.49 -7.79 7.17
N THR A 251 -3.14 -8.37 8.31
CA THR A 251 -2.07 -9.36 8.43
C THR A 251 -2.67 -10.70 8.79
N ALA A 252 -2.11 -11.78 8.26
CA ALA A 252 -2.54 -13.14 8.58
C ALA A 252 -1.46 -14.16 8.19
N THR A 253 -1.56 -15.37 8.76
CA THR A 253 -0.68 -16.48 8.42
C THR A 253 -1.51 -17.65 7.88
N LYS A 254 -1.05 -18.23 6.77
CA LYS A 254 -1.71 -19.38 6.13
C LYS A 254 -1.54 -20.60 7.04
N PRO A 255 -2.59 -21.40 7.27
CA PRO A 255 -2.45 -22.63 8.03
C PRO A 255 -1.37 -23.54 7.43
N GLY A 256 -0.64 -24.27 8.28
CA GLY A 256 0.19 -25.36 7.81
C GLY A 256 -0.67 -26.43 7.14
N ARG A 257 -0.06 -27.29 6.31
CA ARG A 257 -0.77 -28.52 5.93
C ARG A 257 -1.01 -29.29 7.23
N LEU A 258 -2.26 -29.66 7.49
CA LEU A 258 -2.52 -30.69 8.48
C LEU A 258 -1.63 -31.89 8.09
N PRO A 259 -0.94 -32.55 9.04
CA PRO A 259 -0.34 -33.82 8.74
C PRO A 259 -1.43 -34.69 8.13
N THR A 260 -1.17 -35.26 6.96
CA THR A 260 -1.95 -36.41 6.46
C THR A 260 -1.77 -37.51 7.49
N GLN A 261 -2.59 -37.51 8.54
CA GLN A 261 -2.77 -38.66 9.39
C GLN A 261 -3.53 -39.68 8.56
N ASP A 262 -2.84 -40.74 8.20
CA ASP A 262 -3.33 -42.11 8.03
C ASP A 262 -4.86 -42.24 8.05
N LEU A 263 -5.49 -42.00 6.90
CA LEU A 263 -6.69 -42.75 6.54
C LEU A 263 -6.22 -44.16 6.14
N ALA A 264 -5.64 -44.88 7.12
CA ALA A 264 -5.58 -46.31 7.07
C ALA A 264 -7.03 -46.78 7.13
N VAL A 265 -7.51 -47.24 5.97
CA VAL A 265 -8.48 -48.30 5.77
C VAL A 265 -8.84 -48.98 7.10
N VAL A 266 -9.99 -48.64 7.66
CA VAL A 266 -10.70 -49.54 8.57
C VAL A 266 -11.62 -50.34 7.67
N ASP A 267 -11.07 -51.39 7.08
CA ASP A 267 -11.84 -52.54 6.62
C ASP A 267 -12.08 -53.40 7.87
N GLU A 268 -13.33 -53.46 8.33
CA GLU A 268 -13.97 -54.66 8.89
C GLU A 268 -15.45 -54.66 8.51
#